data_AF-A0A8K0A4U2-F1
#
_entry.id   AF-A0A8K0A4U2-F1
#
_cell.length_a   1.000
_cell.length_b   1.000
_cell.length_c   1.000
_cell.angle_alpha   90.00
_cell.angle_beta   90.00
_cell.angle_gamma   90.00
#
_symmetry.space_group_name_H-M   'P 1'
#
loop_
_entity.id
_entity.type
_entity.pdbx_description
1 polymer ?
#
loop_
_entity_poly.entity_id
_entity_poly.type
_entity_poly.pdbx_seq_one_letter_code
_entity_poly.pdbx_strand_id
1 'polypeptide(L)'
;MGMVCSSVSVVKTSDDIPSVGGCPICDNRPSKDATWAEQFHLTQERLQHLAECNENTSFCSTFQGLVDLLTAQTTSDVERFWVLFHWVQLEGRRQQPRKSLPANSPFEFLRAVKHGKRSYADLYKKLCSTAGLKCKTVTGLCKSIGDHGDRSTAEKVAATSKSSWNEVAIDGKRALVDCGFELKFEPNRMPPVCYFMSLPTHFAKTHFPDDKSHQLLEVSVTLSQFRSHGSCLASSARGKSAAEGSPVKDEEKPEERHPSGKQPMGESMGDNDSAMTLDELRDSRLKPLPEGCTHHIMISYSHKQKKEVLKIREHLDKVGYRVWIDEGGISGTIARSISAAIQEAAIVLVAFSEDYVKSHFCKREVNFAQEKKKEIVPLKMTDYTLDDWLGLLLAGILYVDFSQTQSFADKLQELEFQIETRLENLRKTEKKENV
;
A
#
# COMPACT_ATOMS: atom_id res chain seq x y z
N MET A 1 39.27 -40.87 -33.27
CA MET A 1 38.19 -41.51 -34.08
C MET A 1 36.99 -41.61 -33.15
N GLY A 2 35.81 -41.09 -33.40
CA GLY A 2 35.13 -40.57 -34.58
C GLY A 2 33.62 -40.70 -34.26
N MET A 3 32.82 -39.71 -34.67
CA MET A 3 31.35 -39.59 -34.51
C MET A 3 30.59 -40.88 -34.92
N VAL A 4 29.32 -41.13 -34.54
CA VAL A 4 28.06 -40.49 -35.01
C VAL A 4 26.90 -40.98 -34.11
N CYS A 5 26.17 -40.11 -33.40
CA CYS A 5 24.83 -39.55 -33.69
C CYS A 5 23.64 -40.54 -33.69
N SER A 6 22.68 -40.30 -32.77
CA SER A 6 21.21 -40.52 -32.83
C SER A 6 20.68 -40.26 -31.40
N SER A 7 19.65 -39.49 -31.08
CA SER A 7 18.63 -38.73 -31.80
C SER A 7 18.02 -37.78 -30.76
N VAL A 8 17.95 -36.48 -31.07
CA VAL A 8 17.40 -35.43 -30.21
C VAL A 8 15.87 -35.51 -30.25
N SER A 9 15.24 -35.91 -29.15
CA SER A 9 13.82 -35.68 -28.91
C SER A 9 13.63 -34.23 -28.46
N VAL A 10 13.10 -33.43 -29.39
CA VAL A 10 12.64 -32.05 -29.17
C VAL A 10 11.53 -32.07 -28.12
N VAL A 11 11.85 -31.66 -26.90
CA VAL A 11 10.83 -31.32 -25.90
C VAL A 11 10.27 -29.96 -26.29
N LYS A 12 9.01 -29.98 -26.73
CA LYS A 12 8.23 -28.78 -27.02
C LYS A 12 8.21 -27.90 -25.78
N THR A 13 8.61 -26.63 -25.96
CA THR A 13 8.41 -25.54 -25.01
C THR A 13 6.91 -25.28 -24.88
N SER A 14 6.29 -25.72 -23.78
CA SER A 14 5.07 -25.07 -23.29
C SER A 14 5.50 -23.93 -22.37
N ASP A 15 5.07 -22.72 -22.71
CA ASP A 15 5.17 -21.52 -21.87
C ASP A 15 4.22 -21.64 -20.66
N ASP A 16 4.40 -22.67 -19.84
CA ASP A 16 3.64 -22.83 -18.60
C ASP A 16 4.32 -21.99 -17.52
N ILE A 17 3.97 -20.70 -17.54
CA ILE A 17 4.21 -19.78 -16.42
C ILE A 17 3.63 -20.45 -15.17
N PRO A 18 4.43 -20.68 -14.10
CA PRO A 18 3.89 -21.26 -12.88
C PRO A 18 2.73 -20.39 -12.39
N SER A 19 1.54 -20.98 -12.34
CA SER A 19 0.33 -20.30 -11.87
C SER A 19 0.54 -19.95 -10.40
N VAL A 20 0.89 -18.70 -10.13
CA VAL A 20 0.80 -18.14 -8.79
C VAL A 20 -0.66 -18.27 -8.39
N GLY A 21 -0.97 -19.12 -7.41
CA GLY A 21 -2.33 -19.29 -6.89
C GLY A 21 -2.76 -18.01 -6.19
N GLY A 22 -3.24 -17.02 -6.95
CA GLY A 22 -3.58 -15.69 -6.45
C GLY A 22 -3.46 -14.55 -7.48
N CYS A 23 -3.46 -13.32 -6.99
CA CYS A 23 -3.28 -12.08 -7.74
C CYS A 23 -1.81 -11.99 -8.22
N PRO A 24 -1.52 -12.00 -9.55
CA PRO A 24 -0.15 -12.14 -10.09
C PRO A 24 0.78 -10.94 -9.79
N ILE A 25 0.25 -9.87 -9.21
CA ILE A 25 0.99 -8.69 -8.75
C ILE A 25 1.21 -8.73 -7.24
N CYS A 26 0.14 -8.94 -6.45
CA CYS A 26 0.21 -8.94 -4.99
C CYS A 26 0.95 -10.17 -4.42
N ASP A 27 0.76 -11.33 -5.05
CA ASP A 27 1.33 -12.60 -4.58
C ASP A 27 2.69 -12.91 -5.23
N ASN A 28 3.20 -11.98 -6.03
CA ASN A 28 4.50 -12.09 -6.67
C ASN A 28 5.63 -11.83 -5.68
N ARG A 29 6.87 -12.10 -6.09
CA ARG A 29 8.08 -11.84 -5.32
C ARG A 29 9.07 -11.01 -6.12
N PRO A 30 9.96 -10.26 -5.47
CA PRO A 30 11.09 -9.64 -6.17
C PRO A 30 11.96 -10.70 -6.86
N SER A 31 12.48 -10.38 -8.04
CA SER A 31 13.46 -11.26 -8.70
C SER A 31 14.76 -11.34 -7.90
N LYS A 32 15.56 -12.38 -8.15
CA LYS A 32 16.89 -12.54 -7.52
C LYS A 32 17.84 -11.37 -7.79
N ASP A 33 17.65 -10.68 -8.91
CA ASP A 33 18.48 -9.55 -9.34
C ASP A 33 18.00 -8.21 -8.76
N ALA A 34 16.91 -8.22 -7.97
CA ALA A 34 16.32 -7.02 -7.40
C ALA A 34 16.87 -6.68 -6.00
N THR A 35 16.93 -5.38 -5.70
CA THR A 35 17.18 -4.84 -4.36
C THR A 35 16.28 -3.62 -4.09
N TRP A 36 16.07 -3.27 -2.83
CA TRP A 36 15.18 -2.20 -2.40
C TRP A 36 15.67 -1.55 -1.09
N ALA A 37 15.14 -0.38 -0.76
CA ALA A 37 15.63 0.49 0.32
C ALA A 37 15.75 -0.23 1.68
N GLU A 38 14.76 -1.04 2.06
CA GLU A 38 14.69 -1.70 3.39
C GLU A 38 15.80 -2.72 3.63
N GLN A 39 16.52 -3.15 2.59
CA GLN A 39 17.66 -4.06 2.74
C GLN A 39 18.94 -3.33 3.20
N PHE A 40 18.96 -2.00 3.08
CA PHE A 40 20.10 -1.18 3.43
C PHE A 40 19.87 -0.56 4.80
N HIS A 41 20.90 -0.61 5.65
CA HIS A 41 20.84 -0.06 7.00
C HIS A 41 21.06 1.46 6.96
N LEU A 42 20.05 2.21 6.55
CA LEU A 42 20.04 3.67 6.58
C LEU A 42 19.17 4.15 7.73
N THR A 43 19.80 4.62 8.81
CA THR A 43 19.07 5.13 9.97
C THR A 43 18.34 6.43 9.61
N GLN A 44 17.22 6.68 10.30
CA GLN A 44 16.48 7.93 10.12
C GLN A 44 17.35 9.16 10.41
N GLU A 45 18.16 9.12 11.47
CA GLU A 45 19.10 10.19 11.83
C GLU A 45 20.11 10.47 10.71
N ARG A 46 20.64 9.41 10.08
CA ARG A 46 21.58 9.54 8.97
C ARG A 46 20.95 10.21 7.76
N LEU A 47 19.72 9.83 7.44
CA LEU A 47 18.97 10.43 6.33
C LEU A 47 18.58 11.89 6.63
N GLN A 48 18.22 12.20 7.87
CA GLN A 48 17.95 13.58 8.30
C GLN A 48 19.20 14.47 8.15
N HIS A 49 20.35 13.99 8.62
CA HIS A 49 21.62 14.70 8.44
C HIS A 49 21.92 14.99 6.96
N LEU A 50 21.78 13.98 6.09
CA LEU A 50 22.01 14.16 4.65
C LEU A 50 20.97 15.10 3.99
N ALA A 51 19.71 15.09 4.44
CA ALA A 51 18.69 16.05 4.00
C ALA A 51 19.10 17.49 4.36
N GLU A 52 19.51 17.72 5.61
CA GLU A 52 19.96 19.04 6.08
C GLU A 52 21.15 19.55 5.28
N CYS A 53 22.13 18.70 4.97
CA CYS A 53 23.24 19.05 4.08
C CYS A 53 22.75 19.47 2.68
N ASN A 54 21.81 18.71 2.10
CA ASN A 54 21.20 19.02 0.81
C ASN A 54 20.44 20.35 0.81
N GLU A 55 19.67 20.64 1.87
CA GLU A 55 18.90 21.87 2.00
C GLU A 55 19.78 23.12 2.05
N ASN A 56 20.95 23.00 2.67
CA ASN A 56 21.96 24.04 2.81
C ASN A 56 22.98 24.08 1.65
N THR A 57 22.83 23.23 0.64
CA THR A 57 23.76 23.18 -0.49
C THR A 57 23.69 24.48 -1.29
N SER A 58 24.85 25.11 -1.48
CA SER A 58 24.98 26.36 -2.23
C SER A 58 24.62 26.17 -3.71
N PHE A 59 24.16 27.25 -4.36
CA PHE A 59 23.91 27.24 -5.79
C PHE A 59 25.17 26.83 -6.57
N CYS A 60 25.03 25.84 -7.45
CA CYS A 60 26.09 25.42 -8.35
C CYS A 60 25.63 25.46 -9.81
N SER A 61 26.44 26.06 -10.67
CA SER A 61 26.15 26.26 -12.09
C SER A 61 26.44 25.03 -12.95
N THR A 62 27.16 24.04 -12.43
CA THR A 62 27.57 22.84 -13.18
C THR A 62 27.03 21.57 -12.53
N PHE A 63 26.80 20.54 -13.34
CA PHE A 63 26.41 19.22 -12.82
C PHE A 63 27.49 18.60 -11.94
N GLN A 64 28.77 18.71 -12.34
CA GLN A 64 29.87 18.13 -11.58
C GLN A 64 29.97 18.77 -10.20
N GLY A 65 30.07 20.10 -10.13
CA GLY A 65 30.18 20.78 -8.85
C GLY A 65 28.96 20.57 -7.95
N LEU A 66 27.75 20.46 -8.51
CA LEU A 66 26.56 20.13 -7.72
C LEU A 66 26.68 18.72 -7.13
N VAL A 67 27.04 17.74 -7.96
CA VAL A 67 27.18 16.34 -7.51
C VAL A 67 28.27 16.21 -6.44
N ASP A 68 29.42 16.87 -6.62
CA ASP A 68 30.50 16.87 -5.65
C ASP A 68 30.02 17.41 -4.29
N LEU A 69 29.24 18.50 -4.28
CA LEU A 69 28.66 19.07 -3.06
C LEU A 69 27.64 18.12 -2.41
N LEU A 70 26.68 17.60 -3.19
CA LEU A 70 25.61 16.74 -2.67
C LEU A 70 26.17 15.41 -2.10
N THR A 71 27.22 14.88 -2.73
CA THR A 71 27.78 13.58 -2.36
C THR A 71 28.94 13.66 -1.38
N ALA A 72 29.41 14.86 -1.01
CA ALA A 72 30.56 15.07 -0.13
C ALA A 72 30.48 14.32 1.21
N GLN A 73 29.27 14.27 1.80
CA GLN A 73 29.03 13.65 3.10
C GLN A 73 28.61 12.18 3.01
N THR A 74 28.55 11.61 1.81
CA THR A 74 28.07 10.23 1.59
C THR A 74 29.20 9.21 1.69
N THR A 75 28.86 8.01 2.17
CA THR A 75 29.80 6.91 2.43
C THR A 75 29.49 5.65 1.62
N SER A 76 28.31 5.60 0.98
CA SER A 76 27.88 4.46 0.17
C SER A 76 27.14 4.91 -1.09
N ASP A 77 27.05 4.03 -2.09
CA ASP A 77 26.29 4.31 -3.31
C ASP A 77 24.80 4.52 -3.02
N VAL A 78 24.25 3.84 -2.02
CA VAL A 78 22.85 4.02 -1.59
C VAL A 78 22.62 5.44 -1.08
N GLU A 79 23.54 5.95 -0.24
CA GLU A 79 23.50 7.35 0.23
C GLU A 79 23.63 8.33 -0.94
N ARG A 80 24.52 8.05 -1.91
CA ARG A 80 24.67 8.88 -3.11
C ARG A 80 23.39 8.91 -3.95
N PHE A 81 22.76 7.75 -4.20
CA PHE A 81 21.48 7.70 -4.90
C PHE A 81 20.40 8.49 -4.16
N TRP A 82 20.38 8.39 -2.83
CA TRP A 82 19.41 9.06 -1.99
C TRP A 82 19.58 10.58 -1.99
N VAL A 83 20.79 11.12 -1.83
CA VAL A 83 21.01 12.59 -1.81
C VAL A 83 20.67 13.21 -3.16
N LEU A 84 20.97 12.53 -4.27
CA LEU A 84 20.61 12.99 -5.61
C LEU A 84 19.09 12.96 -5.80
N PHE A 85 18.43 11.92 -5.29
CA PHE A 85 16.97 11.78 -5.36
C PHE A 85 16.30 12.89 -4.55
N HIS A 86 16.76 13.08 -3.32
CA HIS A 86 16.30 14.11 -2.41
C HIS A 86 16.44 15.51 -3.02
N TRP A 87 17.58 15.82 -3.65
CA TRP A 87 17.79 17.10 -4.33
C TRP A 87 16.78 17.34 -5.46
N VAL A 88 16.54 16.33 -6.30
CA VAL A 88 15.52 16.42 -7.38
C VAL A 88 14.14 16.71 -6.79
N GLN A 89 13.77 16.04 -5.69
CA GLN A 89 12.48 16.26 -5.03
C GLN A 89 12.38 17.64 -4.39
N LEU A 90 13.44 18.13 -3.76
CA LEU A 90 13.50 19.42 -3.08
C LEU A 90 13.40 20.57 -4.09
N GLU A 91 14.28 20.58 -5.09
CA GLU A 91 14.34 21.64 -6.10
C GLU A 91 13.17 21.57 -7.09
N GLY A 92 12.64 20.38 -7.33
CA GLY A 92 11.38 20.16 -8.06
C GLY A 92 10.22 21.00 -7.52
N ARG A 93 10.20 21.30 -6.21
CA ARG A 93 9.17 22.14 -5.57
C ARG A 93 9.52 23.62 -5.48
N ARG A 94 10.80 23.96 -5.35
CA ARG A 94 11.23 25.35 -5.18
C ARG A 94 10.86 26.20 -6.39
N GLN A 95 10.39 27.42 -6.14
CA GLN A 95 10.19 28.38 -7.22
C GLN A 95 11.54 28.66 -7.87
N GLN A 96 11.61 28.48 -9.19
CA GLN A 96 12.86 28.67 -9.89
C GLN A 96 13.19 30.17 -9.99
N PRO A 97 14.47 30.54 -9.91
CA PRO A 97 14.88 31.93 -10.07
C PRO A 97 14.37 32.50 -11.39
N ARG A 98 13.83 33.73 -11.36
CA ARG A 98 13.44 34.45 -12.59
C ARG A 98 14.64 34.89 -13.44
N LYS A 99 15.85 34.87 -12.87
CA LYS A 99 17.09 35.26 -13.57
C LYS A 99 17.45 34.26 -14.68
N SER A 100 18.24 34.72 -15.65
CA SER A 100 18.85 33.81 -16.62
C SER A 100 19.70 32.77 -15.88
N LEU A 101 19.53 31.50 -16.25
CA LEU A 101 20.36 30.42 -15.68
C LEU A 101 21.42 30.06 -16.72
N PRO A 102 22.63 29.68 -16.28
CA PRO A 102 23.66 29.20 -17.19
C PRO A 102 23.14 28.04 -18.04
N ALA A 103 23.50 28.05 -19.33
CA ALA A 103 23.17 26.95 -20.23
C ALA A 103 23.79 25.64 -19.71
N ASN A 104 23.08 24.52 -19.87
CA ASN A 104 23.49 23.19 -19.40
C ASN A 104 23.70 23.08 -17.87
N SER A 105 23.19 24.03 -17.08
CA SER A 105 23.20 23.92 -15.62
C SER A 105 22.12 22.96 -15.10
N PRO A 106 22.29 22.38 -13.89
CA PRO A 106 21.25 21.56 -13.27
C PRO A 106 19.90 22.27 -13.15
N PHE A 107 19.92 23.57 -12.83
CA PHE A 107 18.72 24.39 -12.68
C PHE A 107 18.06 24.72 -14.03
N GLU A 108 18.84 24.92 -15.11
CA GLU A 108 18.28 25.07 -16.45
C GLU A 108 17.60 23.78 -16.93
N PHE A 109 18.25 22.63 -16.67
CA PHE A 109 17.67 21.32 -16.95
C PHE A 109 16.37 21.12 -16.16
N LEU A 110 16.39 21.38 -14.85
CA LEU A 110 15.21 21.29 -14.00
C LEU A 110 14.08 22.20 -14.48
N ARG A 111 14.39 23.42 -14.92
CA ARG A 111 13.40 24.32 -15.53
C ARG A 111 12.81 23.72 -16.81
N ALA A 112 13.61 23.10 -17.67
CA ALA A 112 13.11 22.37 -18.84
C ALA A 112 12.18 21.21 -18.44
N VAL A 113 12.46 20.52 -17.33
CA VAL A 113 11.57 19.48 -16.77
C VAL A 113 10.23 20.08 -16.31
N LYS A 114 10.25 21.18 -15.55
CA LYS A 114 9.02 21.86 -15.08
C LYS A 114 8.15 22.39 -16.22
N HIS A 115 8.75 22.71 -17.37
CA HIS A 115 8.04 23.11 -18.58
C HIS A 115 7.68 21.94 -19.50
N GLY A 116 7.84 20.70 -19.07
CA GLY A 116 7.48 19.50 -19.85
C GLY A 116 8.37 19.25 -21.07
N LYS A 117 9.54 19.91 -21.18
CA LYS A 117 10.49 19.73 -22.29
C LYS A 117 11.46 18.56 -22.05
N ARG A 118 11.60 18.12 -20.80
CA ARG A 118 12.43 16.99 -20.35
C ARG A 118 11.71 16.25 -19.22
N SER A 119 12.17 15.04 -18.87
CA SER A 119 11.61 14.28 -17.74
C SER A 119 12.46 14.38 -16.47
N TYR A 120 11.85 14.17 -15.31
CA TYR A 120 12.58 14.00 -14.05
C TYR A 120 13.53 12.79 -14.10
N ALA A 121 13.15 11.73 -14.83
CA ALA A 121 13.98 10.56 -15.00
C ALA A 121 15.30 10.87 -15.73
N ASP A 122 15.25 11.79 -16.72
CA ASP A 122 16.45 12.23 -17.44
C ASP A 122 17.35 13.10 -16.58
N LEU A 123 16.77 13.98 -15.76
CA LEU A 123 17.51 14.80 -14.81
C LEU A 123 18.23 13.91 -13.78
N TYR A 124 17.50 12.96 -13.18
CA TYR A 124 18.07 12.04 -12.19
C TYR A 124 19.15 11.15 -12.81
N LYS A 125 18.93 10.62 -14.01
CA LYS A 125 19.96 9.88 -14.76
C LYS A 125 21.20 10.71 -14.99
N LYS A 126 21.06 11.98 -15.41
CA LYS A 126 22.21 12.88 -15.64
C LYS A 126 23.01 13.13 -14.35
N LEU A 127 22.33 13.33 -13.22
CA LEU A 127 22.98 13.47 -11.91
C LEU A 127 23.73 12.18 -11.53
N CYS A 128 23.08 11.03 -11.63
CA CYS A 128 23.69 9.73 -11.33
C CYS A 128 24.92 9.46 -12.19
N SER A 129 24.84 9.65 -13.51
CA SER A 129 25.98 9.45 -14.41
C SER A 129 27.15 10.38 -14.09
N THR A 130 26.86 11.62 -13.65
CA THR A 130 27.89 12.57 -13.21
C THR A 130 28.56 12.12 -11.90
N ALA A 131 27.81 11.44 -11.02
CA ALA A 131 28.30 10.82 -9.79
C ALA A 131 29.03 9.47 -10.00
N GLY A 132 29.19 9.03 -11.25
CA GLY A 132 29.75 7.71 -11.56
C GLY A 132 28.81 6.53 -11.25
N LEU A 133 27.53 6.80 -10.99
CA LEU A 133 26.53 5.79 -10.65
C LEU A 133 25.83 5.25 -11.88
N LYS A 134 25.59 3.94 -11.89
CA LYS A 134 24.85 3.25 -12.97
C LYS A 134 23.35 3.49 -12.82
N CYS A 135 22.78 4.28 -13.73
CA CYS A 135 21.36 4.60 -13.78
C CYS A 135 20.86 4.61 -15.22
N LYS A 136 19.71 4.00 -15.48
CA LYS A 136 19.04 4.03 -16.79
C LYS A 136 17.61 4.56 -16.66
N THR A 137 17.13 5.17 -17.73
CA THR A 137 15.73 5.59 -17.87
C THR A 137 14.92 4.38 -18.33
N VAL A 138 13.79 4.14 -17.68
CA VAL A 138 12.80 3.12 -18.06
C VAL A 138 11.53 3.86 -18.45
N THR A 139 10.94 3.49 -19.59
CA THR A 139 9.66 4.03 -20.06
C THR A 139 8.56 2.99 -19.89
N GLY A 140 7.33 3.47 -19.74
CA GLY A 140 6.17 2.58 -19.68
C GLY A 140 4.89 3.32 -19.33
N LEU A 141 3.96 2.56 -18.76
CA LEU A 141 2.65 3.04 -18.33
C LEU A 141 2.62 3.22 -16.81
N CYS A 142 2.08 4.34 -16.37
CA CYS A 142 1.73 4.58 -14.97
C CYS A 142 0.21 4.74 -14.85
N LYS A 143 -0.41 4.11 -13.85
CA LYS A 143 -1.79 4.41 -13.48
C LYS A 143 -1.83 5.75 -12.75
N SER A 144 -2.67 6.67 -13.19
CA SER A 144 -2.92 7.89 -12.41
C SER A 144 -3.61 7.51 -11.09
N ILE A 145 -3.16 8.11 -9.99
CA ILE A 145 -3.94 8.16 -8.76
C ILE A 145 -5.02 9.20 -9.03
N GLY A 146 -6.18 8.75 -9.49
CA GLY A 146 -7.34 9.62 -9.59
C GLY A 146 -7.67 10.17 -8.20
N ASP A 147 -7.85 11.48 -8.09
CA ASP A 147 -8.46 12.12 -6.93
C ASP A 147 -9.78 11.39 -6.64
N HIS A 148 -9.83 10.58 -5.59
CA HIS A 148 -11.07 9.96 -5.15
C HIS A 148 -11.90 10.99 -4.42
N GLY A 149 -12.64 11.77 -5.19
CA GLY A 149 -13.60 12.75 -4.73
C GLY A 149 -14.82 12.85 -5.63
N ASP A 150 -15.33 11.73 -6.15
CA ASP A 150 -16.76 11.59 -6.47
C ASP A 150 -17.09 10.12 -6.77
N ARG A 151 -18.18 9.63 -6.21
CA ARG A 151 -18.63 8.23 -6.29
C ARG A 151 -19.74 8.11 -7.33
N SER A 152 -19.55 8.72 -8.49
CA SER A 152 -20.55 8.73 -9.57
C SER A 152 -19.91 8.58 -10.96
N THR A 153 -19.52 7.36 -11.31
CA THR A 153 -19.63 6.73 -12.66
C THR A 153 -18.72 5.49 -12.70
N ALA A 154 -19.35 4.33 -12.82
CA ALA A 154 -18.71 3.01 -12.82
C ALA A 154 -17.95 2.67 -14.13
N GLU A 155 -17.28 3.64 -14.77
CA GLU A 155 -16.68 3.41 -16.10
C GLU A 155 -15.43 4.25 -16.41
N LYS A 156 -14.58 4.54 -15.42
CA LYS A 156 -13.21 4.99 -15.67
C LYS A 156 -12.21 3.92 -15.26
N VAL A 157 -11.85 3.06 -16.22
CA VAL A 157 -10.59 2.30 -16.18
C VAL A 157 -9.50 3.25 -15.72
N ALA A 158 -8.74 2.89 -14.66
CA ALA A 158 -7.63 3.69 -14.16
C ALA A 158 -6.81 4.25 -15.33
N ALA A 159 -6.85 5.56 -15.54
CA ALA A 159 -6.28 6.15 -16.74
C ALA A 159 -4.76 5.91 -16.71
N THR A 160 -4.28 5.03 -17.58
CA THR A 160 -2.85 4.75 -17.70
C THR A 160 -2.23 5.80 -18.62
N SER A 161 -1.31 6.61 -18.09
CA SER A 161 -0.53 7.57 -18.87
C SER A 161 0.86 7.03 -19.17
N LYS A 162 1.45 7.46 -20.28
CA LYS A 162 2.87 7.22 -20.54
C LYS A 162 3.71 8.01 -19.55
N SER A 163 4.71 7.36 -18.96
CA SER A 163 5.63 7.95 -18.00
C SER A 163 7.03 7.36 -18.15
N SER A 164 7.97 7.91 -17.40
CA SER A 164 9.36 7.45 -17.33
C SER A 164 9.88 7.52 -15.90
N TRP A 165 10.59 6.50 -15.47
CA TRP A 165 11.26 6.41 -14.18
C TRP A 165 12.69 5.89 -14.39
N ASN A 166 13.40 5.54 -13.32
CA ASN A 166 14.76 5.07 -13.36
C ASN A 166 14.92 3.67 -12.78
N GLU A 167 15.94 2.99 -13.29
CA GLU A 167 16.49 1.80 -12.66
C GLU A 167 17.97 2.05 -12.37
N VAL A 168 18.38 1.76 -11.15
CA VAL A 168 19.73 1.97 -10.63
C VAL A 168 20.39 0.64 -10.29
N ALA A 169 21.72 0.57 -10.36
CA ALA A 169 22.47 -0.61 -9.96
C ALA A 169 23.24 -0.38 -8.66
N ILE A 170 23.10 -1.29 -7.69
CA ILE A 170 23.74 -1.27 -6.38
C ILE A 170 24.23 -2.68 -6.07
N ASP A 171 25.52 -2.84 -5.81
CA ASP A 171 26.15 -4.13 -5.48
C ASP A 171 25.78 -5.28 -6.44
N GLY A 172 25.71 -4.98 -7.74
CA GLY A 172 25.35 -5.93 -8.79
C GLY A 172 23.84 -6.22 -8.92
N LYS A 173 23.02 -5.69 -8.03
CA LYS A 173 21.55 -5.78 -8.08
C LYS A 173 20.92 -4.51 -8.64
N ARG A 174 19.64 -4.59 -8.99
CA ARG A 174 18.84 -3.55 -9.66
C ARG A 174 17.75 -3.03 -8.72
N ALA A 175 17.55 -1.73 -8.66
CA ALA A 175 16.47 -1.10 -7.88
C ALA A 175 15.69 -0.08 -8.72
N LEU A 176 14.42 0.15 -8.37
CA LEU A 176 13.52 1.04 -9.09
C LEU A 176 13.36 2.37 -8.35
N VAL A 177 13.56 3.48 -9.06
CA VAL A 177 13.45 4.84 -8.52
C VAL A 177 12.53 5.64 -9.44
N ASP A 178 11.48 6.22 -8.88
CA ASP A 178 10.60 7.15 -9.59
C ASP A 178 10.70 8.54 -8.98
N CYS A 179 11.21 9.48 -9.77
CA CYS A 179 11.30 10.90 -9.43
C CYS A 179 10.07 11.70 -9.92
N GLY A 180 9.12 11.04 -10.58
CA GLY A 180 7.89 11.62 -11.09
C GLY A 180 6.83 11.78 -9.99
N PHE A 181 6.15 12.94 -10.01
CA PHE A 181 4.89 13.24 -9.34
C PHE A 181 4.87 13.84 -7.91
N GLU A 182 3.78 14.58 -7.70
CA GLU A 182 3.47 15.54 -6.63
C GLU A 182 3.11 14.86 -5.30
N LEU A 183 4.11 14.58 -4.47
CA LEU A 183 3.85 14.42 -3.05
C LEU A 183 3.77 15.80 -2.38
N LYS A 184 2.68 16.02 -1.63
CA LYS A 184 2.67 16.86 -0.42
C LYS A 184 3.68 16.27 0.57
N PHE A 185 4.96 16.49 0.33
CA PHE A 185 6.08 15.96 1.10
C PHE A 185 6.41 16.97 2.19
N GLU A 186 6.49 16.47 3.41
CA GLU A 186 7.09 17.19 4.51
C GLU A 186 8.62 17.03 4.38
N PRO A 187 9.40 18.12 4.29
CA PRO A 187 10.85 18.08 4.03
C PRO A 187 11.65 17.21 5.02
N ASN A 188 11.09 16.93 6.20
CA ASN A 188 11.79 16.26 7.30
C ASN A 188 11.47 14.76 7.42
N ARG A 189 10.87 14.12 6.40
CA ARG A 189 10.46 12.70 6.46
C ARG A 189 10.92 11.90 5.24
N MET A 190 11.23 10.62 5.44
CA MET A 190 11.52 9.70 4.34
C MET A 190 10.37 9.71 3.31
N PRO A 191 10.69 9.65 2.00
CA PRO A 191 9.67 9.52 0.96
C PRO A 191 8.79 8.28 1.20
N PRO A 192 7.51 8.30 0.81
CA PRO A 192 6.68 7.10 0.78
C PRO A 192 7.38 5.96 0.05
N VAL A 193 7.12 4.74 0.51
CA VAL A 193 7.74 3.44 0.13
C VAL A 193 7.69 3.12 -1.39
N CYS A 194 7.07 3.97 -2.20
CA CYS A 194 6.82 3.76 -3.63
C CYS A 194 7.61 4.67 -4.59
N TYR A 195 8.62 5.42 -4.13
CA TYR A 195 9.40 6.30 -5.01
C TYR A 195 10.90 6.01 -5.04
N PHE A 196 11.55 5.83 -3.89
CA PHE A 196 13.00 5.59 -3.84
C PHE A 196 13.31 4.13 -3.52
N MET A 197 13.98 3.45 -4.46
CA MET A 197 14.37 2.03 -4.34
C MET A 197 13.20 1.17 -3.86
N SER A 198 12.05 1.34 -4.52
CA SER A 198 10.78 0.72 -4.15
C SER A 198 10.85 -0.80 -4.28
N LEU A 199 10.16 -1.51 -3.37
CA LEU A 199 9.98 -2.95 -3.52
C LEU A 199 9.28 -3.25 -4.87
N PRO A 200 9.83 -4.14 -5.73
CA PRO A 200 9.29 -4.39 -7.07
C PRO A 200 7.81 -4.74 -7.11
N THR A 201 7.33 -5.53 -6.15
CA THR A 201 5.92 -5.94 -6.04
C THR A 201 4.98 -4.77 -5.73
N HIS A 202 5.47 -3.74 -5.04
CA HIS A 202 4.70 -2.50 -4.81
C HIS A 202 4.73 -1.62 -6.04
N PHE A 203 5.90 -1.50 -6.66
CA PHE A 203 6.10 -0.67 -7.85
C PHE A 203 5.21 -1.14 -9.02
N ALA A 204 5.11 -2.46 -9.20
CA ALA A 204 4.30 -3.11 -10.24
C ALA A 204 2.77 -2.85 -10.14
N LYS A 205 2.27 -2.34 -8.99
CA LYS A 205 0.84 -2.00 -8.83
C LYS A 205 0.44 -0.78 -9.65
N THR A 206 1.38 0.16 -9.80
CA THR A 206 1.16 1.45 -10.46
C THR A 206 1.99 1.63 -11.72
N HIS A 207 3.11 0.91 -11.86
CA HIS A 207 4.05 1.03 -12.97
C HIS A 207 4.13 -0.24 -13.80
N PHE A 208 4.11 -0.10 -15.12
CA PHE A 208 4.30 -1.19 -16.06
C PHE A 208 5.30 -0.79 -17.16
N PRO A 209 6.53 -1.32 -17.15
CA PRO A 209 7.55 -0.96 -18.13
C PRO A 209 7.22 -1.50 -19.53
N ASP A 210 7.69 -0.80 -20.56
CA ASP A 210 7.59 -1.25 -21.96
C ASP A 210 8.35 -2.57 -22.18
N ASP A 211 9.53 -2.71 -21.58
CA ASP A 211 10.27 -3.96 -21.49
C ASP A 211 10.06 -4.62 -20.11
N LYS A 212 9.48 -5.83 -20.12
CA LYS A 212 9.17 -6.62 -18.92
C LYS A 212 10.40 -6.95 -18.07
N SER A 213 11.60 -6.94 -18.64
CA SER A 213 12.85 -7.18 -17.91
C SER A 213 13.09 -6.14 -16.78
N HIS A 214 12.41 -5.00 -16.84
CA HIS A 214 12.47 -3.93 -15.83
C HIS A 214 11.40 -4.04 -14.73
N GLN A 215 10.55 -5.07 -14.74
CA GLN A 215 9.58 -5.28 -13.64
C GLN A 215 10.27 -5.72 -12.35
N LEU A 216 11.43 -6.39 -12.44
CA LEU A 216 12.18 -6.95 -11.32
C LEU A 216 11.34 -7.90 -10.44
N LEU A 217 10.45 -8.66 -11.06
CA LEU A 217 9.61 -9.68 -10.43
C LEU A 217 10.11 -11.08 -10.76
N GLU A 218 9.90 -12.03 -9.85
CA GLU A 218 10.18 -13.46 -10.06
C GLU A 218 9.39 -14.00 -11.25
N VAL A 219 8.11 -13.61 -11.36
CA VAL A 219 7.25 -13.92 -12.50
C VAL A 219 6.83 -12.64 -13.20
N SER A 220 7.05 -12.54 -14.50
CA SER A 220 6.67 -11.35 -15.29
C SER A 220 5.15 -11.20 -15.38
N VAL A 221 4.65 -10.03 -14.99
CA VAL A 221 3.25 -9.64 -15.11
C VAL A 221 2.95 -9.19 -16.54
N THR A 222 1.80 -9.58 -17.07
CA THR A 222 1.33 -9.16 -18.40
C THR A 222 0.61 -7.82 -18.35
N LEU A 223 0.51 -7.13 -19.50
CA LEU A 223 -0.23 -5.87 -19.59
C LEU A 223 -1.72 -6.04 -19.24
N SER A 224 -2.31 -7.19 -19.59
CA SER A 224 -3.69 -7.52 -19.23
C SER A 224 -3.86 -7.61 -17.71
N GLN A 225 -2.99 -8.37 -17.03
CA GLN A 225 -2.98 -8.48 -15.56
C GLN A 225 -2.72 -7.13 -14.88
N PHE A 226 -1.82 -6.32 -15.43
CA PHE A 226 -1.57 -4.96 -14.93
C PHE A 226 -2.83 -4.09 -15.05
N ARG A 227 -3.50 -4.08 -16.21
CA ARG A 227 -4.72 -3.28 -16.42
C ARG A 227 -5.90 -3.76 -15.59
N SER A 228 -6.07 -5.09 -15.45
CA SER A 228 -7.15 -5.70 -14.67
C SER A 228 -6.93 -5.59 -13.16
N HIS A 229 -5.72 -5.24 -12.71
CA HIS A 229 -5.43 -4.98 -11.30
C HIS A 229 -6.10 -3.67 -10.83
N GLY A 230 -7.39 -3.75 -10.50
CA GLY A 230 -8.07 -2.86 -9.57
C GLY A 230 -8.01 -3.49 -8.18
N SER A 231 -7.59 -2.73 -7.16
CA SER A 231 -7.36 -3.16 -5.76
C SER A 231 -7.81 -4.60 -5.46
N CYS A 232 -6.87 -5.56 -5.43
CA CYS A 232 -7.14 -6.99 -5.20
C CYS A 232 -7.85 -7.18 -3.83
N LEU A 233 -9.19 -7.07 -3.81
CA LEU A 233 -10.07 -7.20 -2.63
C LEU A 233 -11.24 -8.18 -2.88
N ALA A 234 -11.30 -8.88 -4.01
CA ALA A 234 -12.51 -9.65 -4.37
C ALA A 234 -12.30 -11.14 -4.76
N SER A 235 -11.07 -11.64 -4.91
CA SER A 235 -10.84 -12.97 -5.52
C SER A 235 -10.42 -14.11 -4.58
N SER A 236 -10.33 -13.90 -3.27
CA SER A 236 -10.13 -15.03 -2.31
C SER A 236 -11.43 -15.66 -1.77
N ALA A 237 -12.61 -15.19 -2.20
CA ALA A 237 -13.90 -15.69 -1.70
C ALA A 237 -14.57 -16.78 -2.56
N ARG A 238 -13.95 -17.26 -3.65
CA ARG A 238 -14.49 -18.39 -4.43
C ARG A 238 -13.41 -19.39 -4.76
N GLY A 239 -13.44 -20.52 -4.07
CA GLY A 239 -12.61 -21.66 -4.46
C GLY A 239 -12.54 -22.77 -3.42
N LYS A 240 -13.68 -23.38 -3.03
CA LYS A 240 -13.76 -24.81 -2.67
C LYS A 240 -15.18 -25.33 -2.88
N SER A 241 -15.47 -25.83 -4.08
CA SER A 241 -16.29 -27.03 -4.24
C SER A 241 -16.12 -27.55 -5.67
N ALA A 242 -15.35 -28.60 -5.81
CA ALA A 242 -15.40 -29.52 -6.94
C ALA A 242 -14.96 -30.89 -6.43
N ALA A 243 -15.92 -31.73 -6.07
CA ALA A 243 -15.83 -33.18 -6.15
C ALA A 243 -17.22 -33.77 -5.94
N GLU A 244 -17.52 -34.81 -6.73
CA GLU A 244 -18.72 -35.67 -6.72
C GLU A 244 -19.94 -35.06 -7.43
N GLY A 245 -20.51 -35.61 -8.50
CA GLY A 245 -20.41 -36.92 -9.15
C GLY A 245 -21.78 -37.16 -9.78
N SER A 246 -21.94 -36.92 -11.08
CA SER A 246 -23.23 -37.12 -11.77
C SER A 246 -23.40 -38.58 -12.19
N PRO A 247 -24.62 -39.12 -12.13
CA PRO A 247 -25.11 -40.05 -13.12
C PRO A 247 -26.19 -39.40 -14.00
N VAL A 248 -26.04 -39.69 -15.29
CA VAL A 248 -26.91 -39.37 -16.43
C VAL A 248 -28.27 -40.03 -16.27
N LYS A 249 -29.35 -39.34 -16.66
CA LYS A 249 -30.51 -39.92 -17.37
C LYS A 249 -31.16 -38.90 -18.30
N ASP A 250 -31.43 -39.38 -19.50
CA ASP A 250 -32.14 -38.79 -20.62
C ASP A 250 -33.63 -38.51 -20.31
N GLU A 251 -34.21 -37.51 -20.99
CA GLU A 251 -35.39 -37.67 -21.90
C GLU A 251 -36.16 -36.34 -22.12
N GLU A 252 -36.22 -35.97 -23.39
CA GLU A 252 -37.33 -35.45 -24.21
C GLU A 252 -38.20 -34.21 -23.82
N LYS A 253 -38.29 -33.33 -24.82
CA LYS A 253 -39.27 -32.25 -25.06
C LYS A 253 -40.44 -32.84 -25.88
N PRO A 254 -41.68 -32.28 -25.86
CA PRO A 254 -42.03 -31.21 -26.82
C PRO A 254 -43.07 -30.17 -26.30
N GLU A 255 -42.91 -28.87 -26.59
CA GLU A 255 -43.72 -28.04 -27.52
C GLU A 255 -45.25 -28.10 -27.43
N GLU A 256 -45.90 -26.95 -27.12
CA GLU A 256 -47.13 -26.50 -27.81
C GLU A 256 -47.40 -24.99 -27.67
N ARG A 257 -48.24 -24.45 -28.57
CA ARG A 257 -48.30 -23.05 -29.05
C ARG A 257 -49.41 -22.20 -28.37
N HIS A 258 -49.21 -20.88 -28.44
CA HIS A 258 -50.13 -19.72 -28.23
C HIS A 258 -51.56 -19.86 -28.84
N PRO A 259 -52.62 -19.07 -28.45
CA PRO A 259 -52.57 -17.58 -28.33
C PRO A 259 -53.55 -16.82 -27.36
N SER A 260 -53.18 -15.55 -27.11
CA SER A 260 -53.94 -14.31 -26.78
C SER A 260 -55.35 -14.31 -26.14
N GLY A 261 -55.52 -13.52 -25.07
CA GLY A 261 -56.81 -12.95 -24.59
C GLY A 261 -56.64 -11.95 -23.43
N LYS A 262 -57.38 -10.83 -23.44
CA LYS A 262 -57.23 -9.63 -22.58
C LYS A 262 -57.87 -9.76 -21.17
N GLN A 263 -57.24 -9.05 -20.20
CA GLN A 263 -57.61 -8.51 -18.84
C GLN A 263 -59.08 -8.36 -18.38
N PRO A 264 -59.42 -8.01 -17.09
CA PRO A 264 -58.61 -7.83 -15.86
C PRO A 264 -59.21 -8.37 -14.51
N MET A 265 -58.45 -8.15 -13.42
CA MET A 265 -58.81 -8.05 -11.98
C MET A 265 -58.98 -9.31 -11.12
N GLY A 266 -58.20 -9.34 -10.04
CA GLY A 266 -58.28 -10.27 -8.91
C GLY A 266 -57.04 -10.13 -8.01
N GLU A 267 -57.15 -9.33 -6.95
CA GLU A 267 -56.15 -9.19 -5.89
C GLU A 267 -56.02 -10.51 -5.10
N SER A 268 -54.78 -10.97 -4.83
CA SER A 268 -54.31 -11.30 -3.48
C SER A 268 -52.92 -11.94 -3.49
N MET A 269 -52.13 -11.48 -2.51
CA MET A 269 -50.99 -12.14 -1.87
C MET A 269 -49.81 -12.53 -2.78
N GLY A 270 -48.91 -11.56 -2.98
CA GLY A 270 -47.52 -11.85 -3.29
C GLY A 270 -46.78 -12.22 -2.01
N ASP A 271 -46.38 -13.48 -1.88
CA ASP A 271 -45.29 -13.91 -1.02
C ASP A 271 -44.01 -13.24 -1.55
N ASN A 272 -43.61 -12.16 -0.89
CA ASN A 272 -42.37 -11.45 -1.18
C ASN A 272 -41.32 -11.88 -0.15
N ASP A 273 -40.92 -13.14 -0.19
CA ASP A 273 -39.74 -13.64 0.55
C ASP A 273 -38.48 -13.29 -0.27
N SER A 274 -38.21 -12.00 -0.40
CA SER A 274 -36.90 -11.53 -0.86
C SER A 274 -35.91 -11.74 0.29
N ALA A 275 -35.18 -12.85 0.23
CA ALA A 275 -34.08 -13.13 1.15
C ALA A 275 -33.11 -11.93 1.17
N MET A 276 -32.96 -11.29 2.33
CA MET A 276 -32.00 -10.20 2.53
C MET A 276 -30.59 -10.66 2.15
N THR A 277 -29.88 -9.82 1.42
CA THR A 277 -28.48 -10.09 1.07
C THR A 277 -27.60 -10.10 2.33
N LEU A 278 -26.45 -10.78 2.27
CA LEU A 278 -25.48 -10.82 3.37
C LEU A 278 -25.00 -9.41 3.79
N ASP A 279 -24.96 -8.46 2.86
CA ASP A 279 -24.60 -7.07 3.14
C ASP A 279 -25.73 -6.31 3.84
N GLU A 280 -27.00 -6.52 3.47
CA GLU A 280 -28.17 -5.94 4.17
C GLU A 280 -28.36 -6.53 5.59
N LEU A 281 -28.03 -7.81 5.78
CA LEU A 281 -27.93 -8.46 7.09
C LEU A 281 -26.72 -7.99 7.91
N ARG A 282 -25.64 -7.53 7.27
CA ARG A 282 -24.48 -6.96 7.94
C ARG A 282 -24.81 -5.55 8.44
N ASP A 283 -25.43 -4.73 7.60
CA ASP A 283 -25.78 -3.34 7.91
C ASP A 283 -26.86 -3.23 9.00
N SER A 284 -27.82 -4.16 9.06
CA SER A 284 -28.87 -4.16 10.11
C SER A 284 -28.36 -4.47 11.52
N ARG A 285 -27.16 -5.05 11.65
CA ARG A 285 -26.52 -5.40 12.94
C ARG A 285 -25.42 -4.41 13.36
N LEU A 286 -25.14 -3.39 12.54
CA LEU A 286 -24.09 -2.43 12.86
C LEU A 286 -24.51 -1.53 14.03
N LYS A 287 -23.59 -1.37 14.99
CA LYS A 287 -23.73 -0.37 16.04
C LYS A 287 -23.67 1.05 15.44
N PRO A 288 -24.35 2.04 16.06
CA PRO A 288 -24.32 3.42 15.59
C PRO A 288 -22.92 4.02 15.77
N LEU A 289 -22.42 4.66 14.70
CA LEU A 289 -21.13 5.34 14.70
C LEU A 289 -21.19 6.67 15.46
N PRO A 290 -20.10 7.04 16.16
CA PRO A 290 -19.88 8.41 16.60
C PRO A 290 -19.81 9.39 15.43
N GLU A 291 -20.10 10.66 15.70
CA GLU A 291 -20.12 11.69 14.65
C GLU A 291 -18.73 11.89 14.05
N GLY A 292 -18.66 12.13 12.73
CA GLY A 292 -17.38 12.32 12.03
C GLY A 292 -16.51 11.06 11.87
N CYS A 293 -16.93 9.91 12.38
CA CYS A 293 -16.23 8.64 12.18
C CYS A 293 -16.78 7.87 10.97
N THR A 294 -15.93 7.08 10.30
CA THR A 294 -16.35 6.14 9.24
C THR A 294 -16.29 4.69 9.72
N HIS A 295 -15.53 4.43 10.80
CA HIS A 295 -15.38 3.13 11.45
C HIS A 295 -15.34 3.32 12.98
N HIS A 296 -15.73 2.29 13.72
CA HIS A 296 -15.68 2.34 15.18
C HIS A 296 -14.22 2.20 15.66
N ILE A 297 -13.49 1.31 15.00
CA ILE A 297 -12.23 0.78 15.50
C ILE A 297 -11.20 0.75 14.38
N MET A 298 -9.99 1.20 14.67
CA MET A 298 -8.78 0.89 13.90
C MET A 298 -7.88 -0.01 14.75
N ILE A 299 -7.38 -1.13 14.21
CA ILE A 299 -6.40 -1.99 14.91
C ILE A 299 -5.02 -1.76 14.31
N SER A 300 -4.14 -1.17 15.12
CA SER A 300 -2.70 -1.08 14.85
C SER A 300 -2.03 -2.34 15.39
N TYR A 301 -1.33 -3.08 14.52
CA TYR A 301 -0.69 -4.34 14.89
C TYR A 301 0.53 -4.66 14.03
N SER A 302 1.43 -5.52 14.53
CA SER A 302 2.48 -6.10 13.70
C SER A 302 1.93 -7.31 12.93
N HIS A 303 2.28 -7.44 11.64
CA HIS A 303 1.86 -8.58 10.82
C HIS A 303 2.24 -9.96 11.41
N LYS A 304 3.20 -10.01 12.35
CA LYS A 304 3.56 -11.23 13.10
C LYS A 304 2.41 -11.76 13.98
N GLN A 305 1.52 -10.88 14.42
CA GLN A 305 0.32 -11.21 15.22
C GLN A 305 -0.97 -11.15 14.37
N LYS A 306 -0.87 -11.22 13.04
CA LYS A 306 -2.03 -11.12 12.12
C LYS A 306 -3.11 -12.16 12.42
N LYS A 307 -2.72 -13.39 12.75
CA LYS A 307 -3.66 -14.48 12.99
C LYS A 307 -4.55 -14.19 14.20
N GLU A 308 -3.98 -13.71 15.28
CA GLU A 308 -4.67 -13.37 16.52
C GLU A 308 -5.54 -12.14 16.34
N VAL A 309 -5.01 -11.10 15.68
CA VAL A 309 -5.76 -9.86 15.38
C VAL A 309 -6.95 -10.11 14.45
N LEU A 310 -6.83 -11.01 13.47
CA LEU A 310 -7.97 -11.38 12.61
C LEU A 310 -9.10 -12.03 13.41
N LYS A 311 -8.79 -12.85 14.43
CA LYS A 311 -9.83 -13.41 15.32
C LYS A 311 -10.53 -12.31 16.11
N ILE A 312 -9.78 -11.32 16.61
CA ILE A 312 -10.33 -10.16 17.32
C ILE A 312 -11.25 -9.37 16.38
N ARG A 313 -10.78 -9.07 15.17
CA ARG A 313 -11.57 -8.40 14.13
C ARG A 313 -12.87 -9.15 13.83
N GLU A 314 -12.79 -10.45 13.53
CA GLU A 314 -13.96 -11.27 13.20
C GLU A 314 -15.00 -11.26 14.32
N HIS A 315 -14.55 -11.29 15.58
CA HIS A 315 -15.43 -11.20 16.73
C HIS A 315 -16.12 -9.83 16.82
N LEU A 316 -15.34 -8.75 16.71
CA LEU A 316 -15.84 -7.38 16.75
C LEU A 316 -16.81 -7.08 15.60
N ASP A 317 -16.53 -7.59 14.39
CA ASP A 317 -17.43 -7.50 13.23
C ASP A 317 -18.75 -8.25 13.51
N LYS A 318 -18.70 -9.44 14.12
CA LYS A 318 -19.90 -10.23 14.48
C LYS A 318 -20.80 -9.53 15.49
N VAL A 319 -20.23 -8.79 16.44
CA VAL A 319 -21.00 -8.03 17.44
C VAL A 319 -21.37 -6.62 16.97
N GLY A 320 -21.12 -6.30 15.70
CA GLY A 320 -21.66 -5.11 15.03
C GLY A 320 -20.71 -3.91 14.98
N TYR A 321 -19.43 -4.05 15.29
CA TYR A 321 -18.46 -2.98 15.10
C TYR A 321 -17.98 -2.92 13.65
N ARG A 322 -17.63 -1.71 13.21
CA ARG A 322 -16.91 -1.47 11.96
C ARG A 322 -15.44 -1.40 12.29
N VAL A 323 -14.69 -2.43 11.90
CA VAL A 323 -13.26 -2.55 12.22
C VAL A 323 -12.42 -2.35 10.96
N TRP A 324 -11.44 -1.46 11.08
CA TRP A 324 -10.40 -1.24 10.09
C TRP A 324 -9.09 -1.85 10.57
N ILE A 325 -8.42 -2.64 9.73
CA ILE A 325 -7.05 -3.14 9.98
C ILE A 325 -6.23 -3.03 8.69
N ASP A 326 -4.91 -2.90 8.80
CA ASP A 326 -4.03 -3.04 7.64
C ASP A 326 -3.84 -4.52 7.31
N GLU A 327 -4.55 -5.05 6.31
CA GLU A 327 -4.46 -6.47 5.92
C GLU A 327 -3.21 -6.82 5.09
N GLY A 328 -2.31 -5.88 4.86
CA GLY A 328 -1.13 -6.09 4.03
C GLY A 328 -1.50 -5.96 2.56
N GLY A 329 -1.59 -4.72 2.09
CA GLY A 329 -1.81 -4.38 0.70
C GLY A 329 -0.95 -3.19 0.31
N ILE A 330 0.37 -3.37 0.25
CA ILE A 330 1.29 -2.22 0.23
C ILE A 330 1.18 -1.40 -1.07
N SER A 331 0.56 -0.23 -0.98
CA SER A 331 0.54 0.84 -1.99
C SER A 331 1.04 2.13 -1.33
N GLY A 332 1.69 3.01 -2.09
CA GLY A 332 2.16 4.33 -1.63
C GLY A 332 1.14 5.24 -0.94
N THR A 333 -0.14 4.88 -1.03
CA THR A 333 -1.28 5.46 -0.33
C THR A 333 -1.33 5.17 1.18
N ILE A 334 -0.51 4.23 1.69
CA ILE A 334 -0.56 3.71 3.08
C ILE A 334 -0.46 4.79 4.15
N ALA A 335 0.44 5.76 4.02
CA ALA A 335 0.56 6.81 5.05
C ALA A 335 -0.70 7.70 5.11
N ARG A 336 -1.34 7.96 3.97
CA ARG A 336 -2.61 8.70 3.90
C ARG A 336 -3.80 7.83 4.31
N SER A 337 -3.83 6.54 3.96
CA SER A 337 -4.91 5.63 4.32
C SER A 337 -4.87 5.23 5.79
N ILE A 338 -3.68 5.07 6.40
CA ILE A 338 -3.57 4.83 7.84
C ILE A 338 -3.83 6.11 8.64
N SER A 339 -3.32 7.26 8.21
CA SER A 339 -3.67 8.54 8.85
C SER A 339 -5.16 8.80 8.79
N ALA A 340 -5.80 8.55 7.64
CA ALA A 340 -7.24 8.65 7.49
C ALA A 340 -7.94 7.60 8.37
N ALA A 341 -7.51 6.34 8.37
CA ALA A 341 -8.09 5.30 9.23
C ALA A 341 -8.01 5.63 10.72
N ILE A 342 -6.91 6.21 11.19
CA ILE A 342 -6.77 6.67 12.58
C ILE A 342 -7.70 7.86 12.84
N GLN A 343 -7.75 8.84 11.93
CA GLN A 343 -8.61 10.03 12.09
C GLN A 343 -10.10 9.69 12.03
N GLU A 344 -10.49 8.74 11.20
CA GLU A 344 -11.87 8.34 10.97
C GLU A 344 -12.35 7.22 11.90
N ALA A 345 -11.45 6.69 12.75
CA ALA A 345 -11.81 5.78 13.82
C ALA A 345 -12.15 6.52 15.11
N ALA A 346 -13.13 6.00 15.84
CA ALA A 346 -13.43 6.47 17.19
C ALA A 346 -12.39 5.97 18.21
N ILE A 347 -11.98 4.70 18.08
CA ILE A 347 -11.04 4.03 18.99
C ILE A 347 -9.90 3.41 18.18
N VAL A 348 -8.68 3.48 18.71
CA VAL A 348 -7.50 2.80 18.18
C VAL A 348 -7.09 1.68 19.13
N LEU A 349 -7.18 0.43 18.66
CA LEU A 349 -6.63 -0.72 19.38
C LEU A 349 -5.13 -0.85 19.05
N VAL A 350 -4.29 -0.90 20.07
CA VAL A 350 -2.84 -1.05 19.92
C VAL A 350 -2.45 -2.47 20.32
N ALA A 351 -2.38 -3.38 19.34
CA ALA A 351 -2.03 -4.77 19.54
C ALA A 351 -0.50 -4.93 19.63
N PHE A 352 0.03 -4.69 20.84
CA PHE A 352 1.46 -4.61 21.09
C PHE A 352 2.10 -5.97 21.34
N SER A 353 3.35 -6.07 20.90
CA SER A 353 4.26 -7.20 21.02
C SER A 353 5.69 -6.69 20.88
N GLU A 354 6.67 -7.57 21.08
CA GLU A 354 8.06 -7.20 20.81
C GLU A 354 8.27 -6.76 19.33
N ASP A 355 7.60 -7.43 18.39
CA ASP A 355 7.66 -7.06 16.96
C ASP A 355 6.97 -5.72 16.67
N TYR A 356 5.88 -5.41 17.38
CA TYR A 356 5.19 -4.13 17.27
C TYR A 356 6.11 -2.98 17.62
N VAL A 357 6.82 -3.11 18.73
CA VAL A 357 7.75 -2.10 19.25
C VAL A 357 8.93 -1.86 18.31
N LYS A 358 9.42 -2.93 17.66
CA LYS A 358 10.49 -2.86 16.63
C LYS A 358 10.01 -2.29 15.31
N SER A 359 8.70 -2.29 15.03
CA SER A 359 8.13 -1.83 13.77
C SER A 359 8.00 -0.30 13.73
N HIS A 360 8.71 0.33 12.79
CA HIS A 360 8.63 1.78 12.57
C HIS A 360 7.22 2.24 12.14
N PHE A 361 6.48 1.40 11.42
CA PHE A 361 5.10 1.71 11.02
C PHE A 361 4.17 1.75 12.23
N CYS A 362 4.19 0.69 13.05
CA CYS A 362 3.44 0.61 14.29
C CYS A 362 3.76 1.79 15.22
N LYS A 363 5.05 2.13 15.36
CA LYS A 363 5.49 3.30 16.12
C LYS A 363 4.88 4.60 15.60
N ARG A 364 4.83 4.81 14.28
CA ARG A 364 4.22 6.02 13.70
C ARG A 364 2.71 6.07 13.93
N GLU A 365 2.03 4.94 13.81
CA GLU A 365 0.59 4.84 14.00
C GLU A 365 0.17 5.23 15.41
N VAL A 366 0.79 4.63 16.42
CA VAL A 366 0.42 4.92 17.82
C VAL A 366 0.78 6.36 18.23
N ASN A 367 1.92 6.89 17.77
CA ASN A 367 2.27 8.30 18.01
C ASN A 367 1.27 9.25 17.34
N PHE A 368 0.80 8.92 16.14
CA PHE A 368 -0.19 9.73 15.44
C PHE A 368 -1.57 9.66 16.11
N ALA A 369 -1.99 8.48 16.56
CA ALA A 369 -3.21 8.32 17.35
C ALA A 369 -3.16 9.16 18.64
N GLN A 370 -2.01 9.17 19.32
CA GLN A 370 -1.79 10.01 20.49
C GLN A 370 -1.86 11.51 20.16
N GLU A 371 -1.20 11.96 19.08
CA GLU A 371 -1.23 13.35 18.62
C GLU A 371 -2.67 13.81 18.33
N LYS A 372 -3.48 12.93 17.72
CA LYS A 372 -4.90 13.18 17.45
C LYS A 372 -5.82 12.93 18.65
N LYS A 373 -5.25 12.69 19.84
CA LYS A 373 -5.97 12.42 21.09
C LYS A 373 -7.05 11.35 20.93
N LYS A 374 -6.74 10.32 20.15
CA LYS A 374 -7.65 9.19 19.95
C LYS A 374 -7.76 8.36 21.22
N GLU A 375 -8.94 7.79 21.45
CA GLU A 375 -9.15 6.81 22.51
C GLU A 375 -8.34 5.56 22.19
N ILE A 376 -7.37 5.22 23.04
CA ILE A 376 -6.48 4.08 22.86
C ILE A 376 -6.86 2.94 23.81
N VAL A 377 -6.93 1.72 23.27
CA VAL A 377 -7.07 0.47 24.04
C VAL A 377 -5.90 -0.45 23.70
N PRO A 378 -4.95 -0.67 24.63
CA PRO A 378 -3.84 -1.57 24.38
C PRO A 378 -4.26 -3.04 24.50
N LEU A 379 -3.76 -3.87 23.58
CA LEU A 379 -3.93 -5.32 23.59
C LEU A 379 -2.55 -5.95 23.69
N LYS A 380 -2.28 -6.68 24.76
CA LYS A 380 -1.01 -7.39 24.94
C LYS A 380 -1.07 -8.71 24.18
N MET A 381 -0.29 -8.85 23.12
CA MET A 381 -0.37 -10.01 22.23
C MET A 381 0.65 -11.10 22.53
N THR A 382 1.74 -10.74 23.22
CA THR A 382 2.84 -11.64 23.62
C THR A 382 3.22 -11.35 25.07
N ASP A 383 4.06 -12.18 25.69
CA ASP A 383 4.54 -12.00 27.06
C ASP A 383 5.42 -10.75 27.27
N TYR A 384 5.79 -10.07 26.16
CA TYR A 384 6.42 -8.76 26.12
C TYR A 384 5.94 -7.77 27.19
N THR A 385 6.90 -7.12 27.85
CA THR A 385 6.70 -6.11 28.89
C THR A 385 6.93 -4.71 28.34
N LEU A 386 6.11 -3.76 28.78
CA LEU A 386 6.17 -2.35 28.37
C LEU A 386 7.19 -1.56 29.20
N ASP A 387 8.48 -1.85 29.06
CA ASP A 387 9.59 -1.17 29.76
C ASP A 387 10.33 -0.13 28.89
N ASP A 388 9.72 0.26 27.78
CA ASP A 388 10.33 1.07 26.74
C ASP A 388 9.50 2.32 26.37
N TRP A 389 9.75 2.89 25.19
CA TRP A 389 9.05 4.08 24.70
C TRP A 389 7.53 3.88 24.59
N LEU A 390 7.07 2.66 24.28
CA LEU A 390 5.65 2.37 24.18
C LEU A 390 5.01 2.29 25.57
N GLY A 391 5.75 1.79 26.57
CA GLY A 391 5.32 1.80 27.96
C GLY A 391 5.10 3.21 28.52
N LEU A 392 5.96 4.16 28.17
CA LEU A 392 5.75 5.57 28.53
C LEU A 392 4.49 6.15 27.88
N LEU A 393 4.23 5.82 26.61
CA LEU A 393 3.06 6.31 25.87
C LEU A 393 1.74 5.77 26.44
N LEU A 394 1.74 4.48 26.80
CA LEU A 394 0.56 3.78 27.31
C LEU A 394 0.43 3.81 28.84
N ALA A 395 1.29 4.57 29.52
CA ALA A 395 1.31 4.64 30.97
C ALA A 395 -0.05 5.06 31.54
N GLY A 396 -0.56 4.27 32.50
CA GLY A 396 -1.86 4.51 33.13
C GLY A 396 -3.08 4.03 32.33
N ILE A 397 -2.88 3.44 31.13
CA ILE A 397 -3.96 2.84 30.35
C ILE A 397 -4.01 1.33 30.64
N LEU A 398 -5.19 0.82 31.02
CA LEU A 398 -5.41 -0.61 31.22
C LEU A 398 -5.40 -1.34 29.87
N TYR A 399 -4.64 -2.42 29.79
CA TYR A 399 -4.57 -3.29 28.61
C TYR A 399 -5.39 -4.56 28.78
N VAL A 400 -5.83 -5.14 27.66
CA VAL A 400 -6.42 -6.50 27.62
C VAL A 400 -5.32 -7.50 27.29
N ASP A 401 -5.11 -8.50 28.14
CA ASP A 401 -4.03 -9.47 27.99
C ASP A 401 -4.45 -10.71 27.17
N PHE A 402 -4.03 -10.77 25.91
CA PHE A 402 -4.20 -11.93 25.03
C PHE A 402 -2.98 -12.87 25.02
N SER A 403 -1.89 -12.54 25.72
CA SER A 403 -0.61 -13.27 25.67
C SER A 403 -0.58 -14.60 26.42
N GLN A 404 -1.40 -14.75 27.45
CA GLN A 404 -1.36 -15.91 28.36
C GLN A 404 -2.78 -16.40 28.71
N THR A 405 -3.56 -16.79 27.71
CA THR A 405 -4.97 -17.11 27.94
C THR A 405 -5.29 -18.61 27.90
N GLN A 406 -5.93 -19.09 28.97
CA GLN A 406 -6.66 -20.36 29.00
C GLN A 406 -8.03 -20.24 28.28
N SER A 407 -8.60 -19.03 28.16
CA SER A 407 -9.82 -18.71 27.38
C SER A 407 -9.68 -17.38 26.62
N PHE A 408 -9.56 -17.45 25.29
CA PHE A 408 -9.54 -16.28 24.39
C PHE A 408 -10.89 -15.54 24.36
N ALA A 409 -11.99 -16.26 24.60
CA ALA A 409 -13.35 -15.72 24.57
C ALA A 409 -13.60 -14.70 25.71
N ASP A 410 -13.10 -14.98 26.91
CA ASP A 410 -13.27 -14.09 28.07
C ASP A 410 -12.58 -12.74 27.83
N LYS A 411 -11.41 -12.77 27.15
CA LYS A 411 -10.69 -11.55 26.77
C LYS A 411 -11.38 -10.75 25.67
N LEU A 412 -12.11 -11.42 24.77
CA LEU A 412 -12.96 -10.73 23.82
C LEU A 412 -14.10 -9.98 24.52
N GLN A 413 -14.71 -10.57 25.56
CA GLN A 413 -15.73 -9.89 26.37
C GLN A 413 -15.15 -8.69 27.16
N GLU A 414 -13.96 -8.86 27.73
CA GLU A 414 -13.24 -7.77 28.41
C GLU A 414 -12.95 -6.60 27.45
N LEU A 415 -12.50 -6.92 26.23
CA LEU A 415 -12.26 -5.96 25.17
C LEU A 415 -13.53 -5.22 24.75
N GLU A 416 -14.64 -5.94 24.56
CA GLU A 416 -15.93 -5.32 24.24
C GLU A 416 -16.36 -4.31 25.30
N PHE A 417 -16.30 -4.68 26.58
CA PHE A 417 -16.65 -3.80 27.68
C PHE A 417 -15.81 -2.50 27.67
N GLN A 418 -14.52 -2.62 27.40
CA GLN A 418 -13.62 -1.47 27.28
C GLN A 418 -13.95 -0.57 26.07
N ILE A 419 -14.36 -1.15 24.94
CA ILE A 419 -14.78 -0.42 23.74
C ILE A 419 -16.10 0.31 24.00
N GLU A 420 -17.11 -0.37 24.55
CA GLU A 420 -18.42 0.22 24.83
C GLU A 420 -18.34 1.39 25.80
N THR A 421 -17.57 1.23 26.88
CA THR A 421 -17.34 2.29 27.87
C THR A 421 -16.77 3.56 27.22
N ARG A 422 -15.80 3.41 26.31
CA ARG A 422 -15.16 4.54 25.62
C ARG A 422 -16.08 5.19 24.60
N LEU A 423 -16.81 4.40 23.79
CA LEU A 423 -17.79 4.94 22.85
C LEU A 423 -18.90 5.72 23.56
N GLU A 424 -19.35 5.25 24.71
CA GLU A 424 -20.36 5.95 25.51
C GLU A 424 -19.82 7.27 26.09
N ASN A 425 -18.55 7.31 26.50
CA ASN A 425 -17.91 8.54 26.96
C ASN A 425 -17.71 9.56 25.84
N LEU A 426 -17.36 9.11 24.62
CA LEU A 426 -17.28 9.98 23.45
C LEU A 426 -18.63 10.63 23.15
N ARG A 427 -19.71 9.84 23.11
CA ARG A 427 -21.08 10.34 22.89
C ARG A 427 -21.54 11.35 23.94
N LYS A 428 -21.15 11.16 25.20
CA LYS A 428 -21.47 12.10 26.29
C LYS A 428 -20.72 13.42 26.15
N THR A 429 -19.50 13.39 25.62
CA THR A 429 -18.69 14.59 25.36
C THR A 429 -19.26 15.39 24.19
N GLU A 430 -19.63 14.72 23.09
CA GLU A 430 -20.28 15.34 21.92
C GLU A 430 -21.58 16.07 22.28
N LYS A 431 -22.42 15.46 23.14
CA LYS A 431 -23.66 16.08 23.63
C LYS A 431 -23.44 17.31 24.52
N LYS A 432 -22.28 17.46 25.14
CA LYS A 432 -21.95 18.63 25.98
C LYS A 432 -21.38 19.78 25.18
N GLU A 433 -20.77 19.53 24.03
CA GLU A 433 -20.22 20.58 23.14
C GLU A 433 -21.30 21.19 22.23
N ASN A 434 -22.40 20.47 22.01
CA ASN A 434 -23.54 20.89 21.19
C ASN A 434 -24.70 21.54 21.99
N VAL A 435 -24.51 21.75 23.31
CA VAL A 435 -25.44 22.44 24.23
C VAL A 435 -24.74 23.65 24.81
#